data_AF-A0A1T5IEK0-F1
#
_entry.id   AF-A0A1T5IEK0-F1
#
_cell.length_a   1.000
_cell.length_b   1.000
_cell.length_c   1.000
_cell.angle_alpha   90.00
_cell.angle_beta   90.00
_cell.angle_gamma   90.00
#
_symmetry.space_group_name_H-M   'P 1'
#
loop_
_entity.id
_entity.type
_entity.pdbx_description
1 polymer ?
#
loop_
_entity_poly.entity_id
_entity_poly.type
_entity_poly.pdbx_seq_one_letter_code
_entity_poly.pdbx_strand_id
1 'polypeptide(L)' 'MSLPWGVKESVDPEHADMVGEYISKIEDTEISLDSGDVAKFLKAGIKERKGKYMLIYRYQLIK' A
#
# COMPACT_ATOMS: atom_id res chain seq x y z
N MET A 1 -12.18 -7.60 -13.44
CA MET A 1 -11.47 -7.07 -12.24
C MET A 1 -10.81 -8.23 -11.53
N SER A 2 -9.54 -8.09 -11.12
CA SER A 2 -8.85 -9.13 -10.35
C SER A 2 -9.41 -9.20 -8.92
N LEU A 3 -9.11 -10.26 -8.18
CA LEU A 3 -9.32 -10.27 -6.73
C LEU A 3 -8.38 -9.23 -6.08
N PRO A 4 -8.79 -8.60 -4.95
CA PRO A 4 -7.91 -7.74 -4.17
C PRO A 4 -6.68 -8.49 -3.66
N TRP A 5 -5.49 -7.94 -3.88
CA TRP A 5 -4.23 -8.51 -3.42
C TRP A 5 -3.70 -7.73 -2.24
N GLY A 6 -3.22 -8.44 -1.21
CA GLY A 6 -2.64 -7.85 -0.02
C GLY A 6 -1.13 -8.02 -0.01
N VAL A 7 -0.41 -6.92 0.14
CA VAL A 7 1.05 -6.89 0.24
C VAL A 7 1.44 -6.56 1.67
N LYS A 8 2.53 -7.17 2.14
CA LYS A 8 3.14 -6.90 3.44
C LYS A 8 4.64 -6.75 3.24
N GLU A 9 5.17 -5.60 3.63
CA GLU A 9 6.58 -5.28 3.52
C GLU A 9 7.11 -4.76 4.83
N SER A 10 8.38 -5.02 5.14
CA SER A 10 9.05 -4.40 6.29
C SER A 10 9.48 -2.99 5.93
N VAL A 11 9.29 -2.07 6.87
CA VAL A 11 9.75 -0.68 6.75
C VAL A 11 10.74 -0.41 7.88
N ASP A 12 11.82 0.28 7.56
CA ASP A 12 12.75 0.74 8.58
C ASP A 12 12.06 1.76 9.50
N PRO A 13 12.28 1.68 10.83
CA PRO A 13 11.65 2.58 11.80
C PRO A 13 11.78 4.07 11.47
N GLU A 14 12.94 4.47 10.94
CA GLU A 14 13.25 5.87 10.60
C GLU A 14 12.37 6.43 9.48
N HIS A 15 11.76 5.56 8.68
CA HIS A 15 10.89 5.94 7.56
C HIS A 15 9.43 5.58 7.79
N ALA A 16 9.10 4.95 8.93
CA ALA A 16 7.75 4.48 9.21
C ALA A 16 6.72 5.62 9.16
N ASP A 17 6.98 6.75 9.81
CA ASP A 17 6.01 7.85 9.85
C ASP A 17 5.77 8.44 8.45
N MET A 18 6.84 8.68 7.69
CA MET A 18 6.76 9.25 6.35
C MET A 18 6.05 8.31 5.37
N VAL A 19 6.38 7.01 5.39
CA VAL A 19 5.71 6.00 4.55
C VAL A 19 4.25 5.86 4.97
N GLY A 20 3.94 5.97 6.25
CA GLY A 20 2.58 5.95 6.78
C GLY A 20 1.74 7.09 6.24
N GLU A 21 2.23 8.32 6.33
CA GLU A 21 1.55 9.50 5.78
C GLU A 21 1.38 9.40 4.27
N TYR A 22 2.41 8.97 3.55
CA TYR A 22 2.34 8.82 2.10
C TYR A 22 1.31 7.77 1.70
N ILE A 23 1.33 6.60 2.35
CA ILE A 23 0.46 5.49 1.94
C ILE A 23 -1.01 5.77 2.27
N SER A 24 -1.29 6.53 3.33
CA SER A 24 -2.66 6.97 3.65
C SER A 24 -3.19 8.01 2.65
N LYS A 25 -2.33 8.83 2.05
CA LYS A 25 -2.75 9.80 1.01
C LYS A 25 -3.12 9.13 -0.31
N ILE A 26 -2.57 7.95 -0.59
CA ILE A 26 -2.86 7.20 -1.81
C ILE A 26 -3.93 6.11 -1.60
N GLU A 27 -4.52 6.01 -0.40
CA GLU A 27 -5.68 5.15 -0.17
C GLU A 27 -6.87 5.62 -1.04
N ASP A 28 -7.62 4.66 -1.59
CA ASP A 28 -8.71 4.90 -2.56
C ASP A 28 -8.30 5.58 -3.88
N THR A 29 -7.00 5.73 -4.16
CA THR A 29 -6.52 6.27 -5.44
C THR A 29 -6.33 5.20 -6.51
N GLU A 30 -6.33 5.64 -7.77
CA GLU A 30 -6.07 4.81 -8.95
C GLU A 30 -4.71 5.17 -9.54
N ILE A 31 -3.85 4.17 -9.71
CA ILE A 31 -2.50 4.32 -10.25
C ILE A 31 -2.43 3.58 -11.58
N SER A 32 -2.14 4.31 -12.66
CA SER A 32 -1.86 3.71 -13.96
C SER A 32 -0.50 3.03 -13.95
N LEU A 33 -0.47 1.74 -14.32
CA LEU A 33 0.75 0.97 -14.46
C LEU A 33 1.28 1.09 -15.90
N ASP A 34 2.58 0.89 -16.07
CA ASP A 34 3.22 0.88 -17.39
C ASP A 34 2.69 -0.25 -18.30
N SER A 35 2.03 -1.26 -17.73
CA SER A 35 1.34 -2.32 -18.48
C SER A 35 0.05 -1.85 -19.15
N GLY A 36 -0.44 -0.65 -18.84
CA GLY A 36 -1.74 -0.13 -19.27
C GLY A 36 -2.91 -0.52 -18.36
N ASP A 37 -2.67 -1.34 -17.33
CA ASP A 37 -3.68 -1.66 -16.31
C ASP A 37 -3.77 -0.56 -15.25
N VAL A 38 -4.92 -0.43 -14.58
CA VAL A 38 -5.11 0.51 -13.47
C VAL A 38 -5.15 -0.26 -12.15
N ALA A 39 -4.25 0.09 -11.23
CA ALA A 39 -4.27 -0.44 -9.88
C ALA A 39 -5.05 0.51 -8.97
N LYS A 40 -6.20 0.07 -8.46
CA LYS A 40 -6.92 0.78 -7.41
C LYS A 40 -6.39 0.38 -6.04
N PHE A 41 -5.85 1.34 -5.29
CA PHE A 41 -5.50 1.14 -3.89
C PHE A 41 -6.79 1.14 -3.06
N LEU A 42 -6.95 0.14 -2.20
CA LEU A 42 -8.17 -0.06 -1.42
C LEU A 42 -7.98 0.27 0.06
N LYS A 43 -6.85 -0.16 0.62
CA LYS A 43 -6.54 0.06 2.02
C LYS A 43 -5.05 0.03 2.22
N ALA A 44 -4.51 0.96 2.98
CA ALA A 44 -3.10 0.93 3.31
C ALA A 44 -2.84 1.41 4.73
N GLY A 45 -1.73 0.98 5.31
CA GLY A 45 -1.29 1.46 6.61
C GLY A 45 -0.05 0.76 7.10
N ILE A 46 0.56 1.36 8.12
CA ILE A 46 1.70 0.77 8.80
C ILE A 46 1.26 0.18 10.12
N LYS A 47 1.78 -1.01 10.41
CA LYS A 47 1.57 -1.71 11.65
C LYS A 47 2.90 -1.90 12.37
N GLU A 48 3.01 -1.32 13.55
CA GLU A 48 4.14 -1.58 14.44
C GLU A 48 3.89 -2.86 15.26
N ARG A 49 4.92 -3.71 15.38
CA ARG A 49 4.93 -4.84 16.30
C ARG A 49 6.34 -5.13 16.78
N LYS A 50 6.59 -4.96 18.09
CA LYS A 50 7.88 -5.23 18.74
C LYS A 50 9.05 -4.45 18.10
N GLY A 51 8.86 -3.16 17.81
CA GLY A 51 9.88 -2.32 17.16
C GLY A 51 10.13 -2.64 15.68
N LYS A 52 9.29 -3.48 15.06
CA LYS A 52 9.28 -3.69 13.60
C LYS A 52 8.07 -2.99 13.00
N TYR A 53 8.29 -2.21 11.96
CA TYR A 53 7.24 -1.57 11.20
C TYR A 53 6.96 -2.39 9.95
N MET A 54 5.68 -2.68 9.72
CA MET A 54 5.22 -3.39 8.53
C MET A 54 4.24 -2.52 7.78
N LEU A 55 4.57 -2.23 6.52
CA LEU A 55 3.63 -1.68 5.56
C LEU A 55 2.68 -2.79 5.14
N ILE A 56 1.39 -2.53 5.20
CA ILE A 56 0.35 -3.44 4.74
C ILE A 56 -0.57 -2.64 3.84
N TYR A 57 -0.68 -3.05 2.57
CA TYR A 57 -1.63 -2.43 1.65
C TYR A 57 -2.37 -3.46 0.83
N ARG A 58 -3.55 -3.08 0.35
CA ARG A 58 -4.35 -3.84 -0.61
C ARG A 58 -4.59 -3.01 -1.85
N TYR A 59 -4.49 -3.68 -2.98
CA TYR A 59 -4.83 -3.10 -4.27
C TYR A 59 -5.63 -4.09 -5.11
N GLN A 60 -6.29 -3.59 -6.14
CA GLN A 60 -7.04 -4.37 -7.11
C GLN A 60 -6.69 -3.88 -8.52
N LEU A 61 -6.44 -4.81 -9.44
CA LEU A 61 -6.27 -4.47 -10.84
C LEU A 61 -7.64 -4.33 -11.51
N ILE A 62 -7.89 -3.13 -12.01
CA ILE A 62 -9.01 -2.74 -12.84
C ILE A 62 -8.49 -2.67 -14.28
N LYS A 63 -9.16 -3.41 -15.17
CA LYS A 63 -8.94 -3.37 -16.61
C LYS A 63 -10.00 -2.51 -17.25
#